data_AF-H0R5W7-F1
#
_entry.id   AF-H0R5W7-F1
#
_cell.length_a   1.000
_cell.length_b   1.000
_cell.length_c   1.000
_cell.angle_alpha   90.00
_cell.angle_beta   90.00
_cell.angle_gamma   90.00
#
_symmetry.space_group_name_H-M   'P 1'
#
loop_
_entity.id
_entity.type
_entity.pdbx_description
1 polymer ?
#
loop_
_entity_poly.entity_id
_entity_poly.type
_entity_poly.pdbx_seq_one_letter_code
_entity_poly.pdbx_strand_id
1 'polypeptide(L)'
;MKLRLNRTIHSNAHDAPVPLIVIGSDPAVADYARHLFAVGTPFGVVSDSYSDIVPFMLGNNGHTVALVADIDDSAQLAEAIVLIEKRIGRVHNVVRYSTDLPHGTHTAA
;
A
#
# COMPACT_ATOMS: atom_id res chain seq x y z
N MET A 1 34.87 -0.73 -33.93
CA MET A 1 34.35 0.11 -32.83
C MET A 1 32.94 0.57 -33.20
N LYS A 2 31.90 -0.05 -32.62
CA LYS A 2 30.49 0.40 -32.73
C LYS A 2 29.86 0.27 -31.34
N LEU A 3 29.42 1.41 -30.83
CA LEU A 3 28.86 1.61 -29.50
C LEU A 3 27.64 0.71 -29.30
N ARG A 4 27.64 -0.15 -28.27
CA ARG A 4 26.40 -0.76 -27.77
C ARG A 4 25.68 0.30 -26.96
N LEU A 5 24.46 0.62 -27.38
CA LEU A 5 23.57 1.50 -26.62
C LEU A 5 23.10 0.71 -25.38
N ASN A 6 23.71 0.98 -24.23
CA ASN A 6 23.23 0.49 -22.95
C ASN A 6 21.88 1.17 -22.67
N ARG A 7 20.78 0.49 -23.03
CA ARG A 7 19.44 0.87 -22.59
C ARG A 7 19.39 0.64 -21.09
N THR A 8 19.66 1.68 -20.30
CA THR A 8 19.31 1.70 -18.89
C THR A 8 17.80 1.49 -18.81
N ILE A 9 17.38 0.33 -18.30
CA ILE A 9 15.98 0.04 -18.01
C ILE A 9 15.62 1.01 -16.88
N HIS A 10 15.01 2.14 -17.23
CA HIS A 10 14.31 2.97 -16.26
C HIS A 10 13.07 2.16 -15.93
N SER A 11 13.13 1.34 -14.88
CA SER A 11 11.93 0.75 -14.31
C SER A 11 11.01 1.91 -13.96
N ASN A 12 9.89 2.07 -14.66
CA ASN A 12 8.88 3.06 -14.32
C ASN A 12 8.48 2.77 -12.87
N ALA A 13 8.87 3.63 -11.93
CA ALA A 13 8.55 3.47 -10.52
C ALA A 13 7.03 3.33 -10.27
N HIS A 14 6.21 3.78 -11.22
CA HIS A 14 4.75 3.62 -11.26
C HIS A 14 4.23 2.19 -11.52
N ASP A 15 5.07 1.24 -11.91
CA ASP A 15 4.64 -0.13 -12.26
C ASP A 15 4.91 -1.14 -11.14
N ALA A 16 5.48 -0.70 -10.01
CA ALA A 16 5.66 -1.54 -8.85
C ALA A 16 4.29 -1.82 -8.20
N PRO A 17 3.88 -3.09 -8.04
CA PRO A 17 2.62 -3.44 -7.39
C PRO A 17 2.68 -3.07 -5.91
N VAL A 18 1.74 -2.25 -5.45
CA VAL A 18 1.61 -1.85 -4.05
C VAL A 18 0.35 -2.44 -3.43
N PRO A 19 0.37 -2.89 -2.16
CA PRO A 19 -0.85 -3.26 -1.47
C PRO A 19 -1.61 -2.01 -1.02
N LEU A 20 -2.94 -2.10 -1.06
CA LEU A 20 -3.83 -1.19 -0.35
C LEU A 20 -4.27 -1.86 0.94
N ILE A 21 -4.05 -1.20 2.08
CA ILE A 21 -4.51 -1.65 3.39
C ILE A 21 -5.72 -0.83 3.81
N VAL A 22 -6.82 -1.49 4.13
CA VAL A 22 -8.06 -0.86 4.61
C VAL A 22 -8.20 -1.15 6.09
N ILE A 23 -7.95 -0.14 6.93
CA ILE A 23 -8.11 -0.25 8.38
C ILE A 23 -9.56 -0.01 8.73
N GLY A 24 -10.24 -1.08 9.16
CA GLY A 24 -11.57 -1.05 9.74
C GLY A 24 -11.57 -1.70 11.12
N SER A 25 -12.49 -2.65 11.34
CA SER A 25 -12.67 -3.29 12.64
C SER A 25 -11.69 -4.42 12.98
N ASP A 26 -10.91 -4.92 12.01
CA ASP A 26 -9.96 -6.02 12.22
C ASP A 26 -8.58 -5.48 12.68
N PRO A 27 -8.19 -5.70 13.95
CA PRO A 27 -6.93 -5.17 14.48
C PRO A 27 -5.69 -5.79 13.82
N ALA A 28 -5.77 -7.01 13.29
CA ALA A 28 -4.63 -7.67 12.64
C ALA A 28 -4.19 -6.92 11.37
N VAL A 29 -5.13 -6.26 10.69
CA VAL A 29 -4.86 -5.45 9.49
C VAL A 29 -4.13 -4.16 9.86
N ALA A 30 -4.51 -3.53 10.97
CA ALA A 30 -3.81 -2.36 11.50
C ALA A 30 -2.38 -2.71 11.92
N ASP A 31 -2.18 -3.86 12.57
CA ASP A 31 -0.85 -4.33 12.96
C ASP A 31 0.03 -4.64 11.73
N TYR A 32 -0.56 -5.23 10.68
CA TYR A 32 0.14 -5.44 9.42
C TYR A 32 0.54 -4.11 8.75
N ALA A 33 -0.34 -3.10 8.72
CA ALA A 33 0.00 -1.77 8.20
C ALA A 33 1.17 -1.14 8.96
N ARG A 34 1.17 -1.23 10.30
CA ARG A 34 2.27 -0.75 11.15
C ARG A 34 3.57 -1.49 10.86
N HIS A 35 3.52 -2.80 10.63
CA HIS A 35 4.69 -3.58 10.24
C HIS A 35 5.27 -3.09 8.91
N LEU A 36 4.45 -2.97 7.85
CA LEU A 36 4.88 -2.48 6.55
C LEU A 36 5.53 -1.09 6.63
N PHE A 37 4.94 -0.21 7.43
CA PHE A 37 5.46 1.13 7.68
C PHE A 37 6.83 1.10 8.36
N ALA A 38 6.97 0.29 9.41
CA ALA A 38 8.20 0.17 10.17
C ALA A 38 9.37 -0.38 9.32
N VAL A 39 9.10 -1.30 8.39
CA VAL A 39 10.13 -1.87 7.50
C VAL A 39 10.32 -1.07 6.20
N GLY A 40 9.60 0.04 6.02
CA GLY A 40 9.75 0.92 4.86
C GLY A 40 9.22 0.34 3.54
N THR A 41 8.30 -0.62 3.60
CA THR A 41 7.66 -1.16 2.39
C THR A 41 6.67 -0.13 1.83
N PRO A 42 6.63 0.14 0.50
CA PRO A 42 5.62 1.02 -0.08
C PRO A 42 4.20 0.42 -0.02
N PHE A 43 3.22 1.21 0.43
CA PHE A 43 1.81 0.81 0.48
C PHE A 43 0.87 2.01 0.60
N GLY A 44 -0.38 1.80 0.18
CA GLY A 44 -1.47 2.72 0.46
C GLY A 44 -2.24 2.28 1.71
N VAL A 45 -2.72 3.22 2.52
CA VAL A 45 -3.58 2.94 3.68
C VAL A 45 -4.78 3.87 3.73
N VAL A 46 -5.95 3.29 3.99
CA VAL A 46 -7.24 4.01 4.05
C VAL A 46 -8.00 3.56 5.29
N SER A 47 -8.67 4.49 5.96
CA SER A 47 -9.59 4.24 7.08
C SER A 47 -10.68 5.30 7.10
N ASP A 48 -11.82 4.98 7.69
CA ASP A 48 -12.87 5.95 8.04
C ASP A 48 -12.50 6.78 9.28
N SER A 49 -11.50 6.33 10.05
CA SER A 49 -11.04 6.92 11.31
C SER A 49 -9.73 7.69 11.12
N TYR A 50 -9.78 9.00 11.40
CA TYR A 50 -8.60 9.86 11.34
C TYR A 50 -7.48 9.38 12.29
N SER A 51 -7.83 8.93 13.51
CA SER A 51 -6.86 8.49 14.51
C SER A 51 -6.04 7.28 14.07
N ASP A 52 -6.61 6.40 13.25
CA ASP A 52 -5.92 5.21 12.75
C ASP A 52 -4.91 5.55 11.64
N ILE A 53 -5.12 6.68 10.98
CA ILE A 53 -4.32 7.13 9.83
C ILE A 53 -3.16 8.05 10.24
N VAL A 54 -3.34 8.86 11.30
CA VAL A 54 -2.34 9.83 11.79
C VAL A 54 -0.91 9.26 11.91
N PRO A 55 -0.68 8.04 12.45
CA PRO A 55 0.67 7.49 12.56
C PRO A 55 1.41 7.40 11.22
N PHE A 56 0.69 7.09 10.13
CA PHE A 56 1.24 6.94 8.79
C PHE A 56 1.46 8.29 8.08
N MET A 57 0.74 9.34 8.49
CA MET A 57 0.93 10.71 7.97
C MET A 57 2.15 11.40 8.59
N LEU A 58 2.33 11.28 9.90
CA LEU A 58 3.35 12.05 10.64
C LEU A 58 4.77 11.50 10.46
N GLY A 59 4.92 10.19 10.29
CA GLY A 59 6.22 9.55 10.11
C GLY A 59 6.63 9.34 8.65
N ASN A 60 5.91 9.93 7.68
CA ASN A 60 5.94 9.50 6.27
C ASN A 60 7.37 9.41 5.72
N ASN A 61 7.79 8.17 5.45
CA ASN A 61 9.10 7.81 4.88
C ASN A 61 9.18 8.04 3.36
N GLY A 62 8.13 8.61 2.74
CA GLY A 62 8.02 8.86 1.31
C GLY A 62 7.45 7.67 0.51
N HIS A 63 7.17 6.56 1.18
CA HIS A 63 6.69 5.32 0.55
C HIS A 63 5.24 4.98 0.89
N THR A 64 4.62 5.73 1.81
CA THR A 64 3.25 5.51 2.25
C THR A 64 2.33 6.65 1.81
N VAL A 65 1.16 6.29 1.28
CA VAL A 65 0.05 7.21 1.03
C VAL A 65 -1.07 6.87 2.00
N ALA A 66 -1.38 7.79 2.90
CA ALA A 66 -2.34 7.60 3.97
C ALA A 66 -3.53 8.55 3.75
N LEU A 67 -4.73 7.99 3.61
CA LEU A 67 -5.96 8.72 3.31
C LEU A 67 -7.05 8.38 4.32
N VAL A 68 -7.94 9.34 4.56
CA VAL A 68 -9.18 9.10 5.31
C VAL A 68 -10.33 9.15 4.32
N ALA A 69 -11.15 8.10 4.30
CA ALA A 69 -12.31 7.96 3.42
C ALA A 69 -13.28 6.95 4.05
N ASP A 70 -14.58 7.08 3.74
CA ASP A 70 -15.55 6.05 4.10
C ASP A 70 -15.22 4.74 3.36
N ILE A 71 -14.88 3.69 4.11
CA ILE A 71 -14.43 2.39 3.59
C ILE A 71 -15.60 1.48 3.15
N ASP A 72 -16.83 1.84 3.50
CA ASP A 72 -18.06 1.17 3.10
C ASP A 72 -18.74 1.87 1.91
N ASP A 73 -18.40 3.14 1.66
CA ASP A 73 -18.75 3.84 0.41
C ASP A 73 -17.79 3.45 -0.73
N SER A 74 -18.29 2.59 -1.63
CA SER A 74 -17.54 2.13 -2.80
C SER A 74 -17.01 3.25 -3.72
N ALA A 75 -17.68 4.41 -3.79
CA ALA A 75 -17.20 5.52 -4.63
C ALA A 75 -15.99 6.21 -3.98
N GLN A 76 -16.04 6.43 -2.67
CA GLN A 76 -14.93 7.01 -1.93
C GLN A 76 -13.71 6.09 -1.90
N LEU A 77 -13.92 4.77 -1.71
CA LEU A 77 -12.83 3.81 -1.77
C LEU A 77 -12.19 3.74 -3.16
N ALA A 78 -12.99 3.81 -4.23
CA ALA A 78 -12.48 3.85 -5.60
C ALA A 78 -11.65 5.13 -5.86
N GLU A 79 -12.09 6.28 -5.36
CA GLU A 79 -11.32 7.53 -5.46
C GLU A 79 -10.00 7.43 -4.70
N ALA A 80 -10.00 6.86 -3.49
CA ALA A 80 -8.80 6.64 -2.70
C ALA A 80 -7.79 5.74 -3.45
N ILE A 81 -8.25 4.65 -4.08
CA ILE A 81 -7.41 3.80 -4.93
C ILE A 81 -6.76 4.62 -6.05
N VAL A 82 -7.53 5.42 -6.78
CA VAL A 82 -7.00 6.25 -7.88
C VAL A 82 -5.92 7.22 -7.39
N LEU A 83 -6.11 7.83 -6.21
CA LEU A 83 -5.13 8.75 -5.63
C LEU A 83 -3.83 8.04 -5.24
N ILE A 84 -3.94 6.85 -4.64
CA ILE A 84 -2.80 6.00 -4.28
C ILE A 84 -2.03 5.57 -5.53
N GLU A 85 -2.74 5.09 -6.55
CA GLU A 85 -2.13 4.62 -7.80
C GLU A 85 -1.35 5.72 -8.52
N LYS A 86 -1.91 6.92 -8.56
CA LYS A 86 -1.23 8.09 -9.13
C LYS A 86 0.07 8.43 -8.39
N ARG A 87 0.16 8.13 -7.09
CA ARG A 87 1.24 8.61 -6.23
C ARG A 87 2.36 7.60 -6.03
N ILE A 88 2.04 6.33 -5.81
CA ILE A 88 3.03 5.31 -5.40
C ILE A 88 3.03 4.02 -6.23
N GLY A 89 2.16 3.91 -7.24
CA GLY A 89 2.11 2.76 -8.15
C GLY A 89 0.82 1.96 -8.05
N ARG A 90 0.62 1.03 -9.00
CA ARG A 90 -0.63 0.29 -9.18
C ARG A 90 -1.02 -0.54 -7.96
N VAL A 91 -2.29 -0.47 -7.54
CA VAL A 91 -2.82 -1.31 -6.47
C VAL A 91 -3.09 -2.71 -7.02
N HIS A 92 -2.47 -3.73 -6.42
CA HIS A 92 -2.59 -5.12 -6.89
C HIS A 92 -3.40 -6.01 -5.95
N ASN A 93 -3.50 -5.63 -4.67
CA ASN A 93 -4.25 -6.35 -3.66
C ASN A 93 -4.83 -5.35 -2.65
N VAL A 94 -6.03 -5.66 -2.14
CA VAL A 94 -6.70 -4.93 -1.07
C VAL A 94 -6.78 -5.85 0.13
N VAL A 95 -6.17 -5.44 1.24
CA VAL A 95 -6.17 -6.17 2.51
C VAL A 95 -7.14 -5.47 3.44
N ARG A 96 -8.26 -6.12 3.76
CA ARG A 96 -9.32 -5.54 4.61
C ARG A 96 -9.59 -6.38 5.85
N TYR A 97 -9.34 -7.68 5.77
CA TYR A 97 -9.54 -8.63 6.86
C TYR A 97 -8.30 -9.49 7.08
N SER A 98 -8.18 -10.08 8.26
CA SER A 98 -7.12 -11.02 8.63
C SER A 98 -6.96 -12.20 7.67
N THR A 99 -8.04 -12.62 7.00
CA THR A 99 -8.00 -13.66 5.96
C THR A 99 -7.21 -13.27 4.72
N ASP A 100 -7.11 -11.96 4.43
CA ASP A 100 -6.42 -11.40 3.27
C ASP A 100 -4.92 -11.23 3.53
N LEU A 101 -4.49 -11.37 4.79
CA LEU A 101 -3.10 -11.24 5.17
C LEU A 101 -2.28 -12.36 4.52
N PRO A 102 -1.01 -12.09 4.14
CA PRO A 102 -0.14 -13.13 3.64
C PRO A 102 0.07 -14.19 4.72
N HIS A 103 -0.55 -15.36 4.52
CA HIS A 103 -0.26 -16.56 5.30
C HIS A 103 1.15 -16.97 4.92
N GLY A 104 2.10 -16.85 5.84
CA GLY A 104 3.51 -17.16 5.57
C GLY A 104 3.61 -18.47 4.80
N THR A 105 4.16 -18.42 3.59
CA THR A 105 4.37 -19.59 2.77
C THR A 105 5.27 -20.54 3.54
N HIS A 106 4.68 -21.61 4.06
CA HIS A 106 5.40 -22.80 4.46
C HIS A 106 6.09 -23.34 3.21
N THR A 107 7.32 -22.90 2.99
CA THR A 107 8.20 -23.50 1.99
C THR A 107 8.60 -24.83 2.59
N ALA A 108 7.88 -25.89 2.24
CA ALA A 108 8.32 -27.25 2.49
C ALA A 108 9.72 -27.37 1.84
N ALA A 109 10.71 -27.64 2.68
CA ALA A 109 12.07 -27.97 2.28
C ALA A 109 12.12 -29.33 1.59
#